data_AF-A0A1I6VZI3-F1
#
_entry.id   AF-A0A1I6VZI3-F1
#
_cell.length_a   1.000
_cell.length_b   1.000
_cell.length_c   1.000
_cell.angle_alpha   90.00
_cell.angle_beta   90.00
_cell.angle_gamma   90.00
#
_symmetry.space_group_name_H-M   'P 1'
#
loop_
_entity.id
_entity.type
_entity.pdbx_description
1 polymer ?
#
loop_
_entity_poly.entity_id
_entity_poly.type
_entity_poly.pdbx_seq_one_letter_code
_entity_poly.pdbx_strand_id
1 'polypeptide(L)' 'MNAKKYVLGRADTFLKLYKDILIGIGGQLTVQESSSGNDELFFSNGDIAVTKLNGVNGLRKSCFFLINIKL' A
#
# COMPACT_ATOMS: atom_id res chain seq x y z
N MET A 1 -5.61 11.12 12.94
CA MET A 1 -4.53 11.58 12.05
C MET A 1 -4.51 10.70 10.80
N ASN A 2 -4.49 11.27 9.60
CA ASN A 2 -4.54 10.49 8.34
C ASN A 2 -3.12 10.27 7.79
N ALA A 3 -2.66 9.02 7.77
CA ALA A 3 -1.44 8.65 7.07
C ALA A 3 -1.60 8.91 5.56
N LYS A 4 -0.61 9.55 4.94
CA LYS A 4 -0.63 9.81 3.49
C LYS A 4 -0.06 8.60 2.76
N LYS A 5 -0.80 8.11 1.77
CA LYS A 5 -0.41 6.98 0.92
C LYS A 5 -0.02 7.51 -0.45
N TYR A 6 1.19 7.20 -0.88
CA TYR A 6 1.75 7.60 -2.17
C TYR A 6 2.04 6.38 -3.02
N VAL A 7 1.80 6.50 -4.33
CA VAL A 7 2.23 5.50 -5.30
C VAL A 7 3.53 6.00 -5.91
N LEU A 8 4.65 5.31 -5.60
CA LEU A 8 5.97 5.67 -6.11
C LEU A 8 6.16 5.27 -7.57
N GLY A 9 5.53 4.17 -7.98
CA GLY A 9 5.68 3.65 -9.33
C GLY A 9 4.69 2.54 -9.64
N ARG A 10 4.24 2.52 -10.89
CA ARG A 10 3.41 1.46 -11.47
C ARG A 10 3.95 1.12 -12.84
N ALA A 11 4.16 -0.15 -13.10
CA ALA A 11 4.60 -0.65 -14.40
C ALA A 11 3.70 -1.82 -14.77
N ASP A 12 3.01 -1.68 -15.89
CA ASP A 12 2.11 -2.70 -16.42
C ASP A 12 2.54 -3.04 -17.85
N THR A 13 2.52 -4.32 -18.20
CA THR A 13 2.76 -4.81 -19.55
C THR A 13 1.60 -5.71 -19.95
N PHE A 14 1.03 -5.45 -21.12
CA PHE A 14 -0.12 -6.17 -21.63
C PHE A 14 0.19 -6.78 -22.99
N LEU A 15 -0.27 -8.01 -23.20
CA LEU A 15 -0.23 -8.70 -24.47
C LEU A 15 -1.64 -9.13 -24.84
N LYS A 16 -2.09 -8.71 -26.02
CA LYS A 16 -3.36 -9.17 -26.60
C LYS A 16 -3.11 -10.49 -27.34
N LEU A 17 -3.55 -11.60 -26.78
CA LEU A 17 -3.38 -12.92 -27.39
C LEU A 17 -4.40 -13.17 -28.51
N TYR A 18 -5.64 -12.78 -28.28
CA TYR A 18 -6.76 -12.95 -29.22
C TYR A 18 -7.65 -11.71 -29.16
N LYS A 19 -8.62 -11.61 -30.09
CA LYS A 19 -9.58 -10.49 -30.14
C LYS A 19 -10.19 -10.18 -28.76
N ASP A 20 -10.45 -11.25 -28.01
CA ASP A 20 -11.17 -11.24 -26.75
C ASP A 20 -10.33 -11.67 -25.54
N ILE A 21 -9.03 -11.99 -25.72
CA ILE A 21 -8.14 -12.40 -24.64
C ILE A 21 -6.99 -11.42 -24.48
N LEU A 22 -6.91 -10.79 -23.31
CA LEU A 22 -5.82 -9.92 -22.89
C LEU A 22 -5.12 -10.54 -21.67
N ILE A 23 -3.80 -10.70 -21.75
CA ILE A 23 -2.98 -11.10 -20.62
C ILE A 23 -2.10 -9.92 -20.21
N GLY A 24 -1.88 -9.73 -18.91
CA GLY A 24 -0.99 -8.70 -18.41
C GLY A 24 -0.22 -9.14 -17.18
N ILE A 25 0.96 -8.55 -17.01
CA ILE A 25 1.72 -8.55 -15.76
C ILE A 25 1.85 -7.11 -15.30
N GLY A 26 1.80 -6.89 -14.00
CA GLY A 26 1.98 -5.56 -13.45
C GLY A 26 2.53 -5.57 -12.05
N GLY A 27 3.04 -4.41 -11.65
CA GLY A 27 3.59 -4.19 -10.33
C GLY A 27 3.33 -2.77 -9.87
N GLN A 28 3.10 -2.63 -8.56
CA GLN A 28 2.91 -1.34 -7.92
C GLN A 28 3.77 -1.24 -6.65
N LEU A 29 4.48 -0.13 -6.53
CA LEU A 29 5.20 0.26 -5.34
C LEU A 29 4.45 1.40 -4.64
N THR A 30 4.07 1.17 -3.40
CA THR A 30 3.36 2.14 -2.58
C THR A 30 4.17 2.44 -1.33
N VAL A 31 4.31 3.72 -1.01
CA VAL A 31 4.84 4.20 0.27
C VAL A 31 3.69 4.77 1.09
N GLN A 32 3.65 4.40 2.35
CA GLN A 32 2.82 5.03 3.35
C GLN A 32 3.75 5.76 4.31
N GLU A 33 3.76 7.09 4.22
CA GLU A 33 4.48 7.90 5.18
C GLU A 33 3.59 8.05 6.41
N SER A 34 4.17 7.77 7.58
CA SER A 34 3.49 8.06 8.84
C SER A 34 3.31 9.55 9.00
N SER A 35 2.11 9.98 9.40
CA SER A 35 1.93 11.32 9.94
C SER A 35 2.64 11.44 11.29
N SER A 36 3.38 12.53 11.50
CA SER A 36 3.84 12.88 12.84
C SER A 36 2.65 13.24 13.74
N GLY A 37 2.70 12.78 14.99
CA GLY A 37 1.59 12.97 15.92
C GLY A 37 1.90 12.59 17.35
N ASN A 38 0.86 12.55 18.18
CA ASN A 38 0.93 12.03 19.54
C ASN A 38 0.19 10.69 19.58
N ASP A 39 0.78 9.69 20.24
CA ASP A 39 0.17 8.40 20.54
C ASP A 39 -0.11 8.28 22.04
N GLU A 40 -1.16 7.56 22.38
CA GLU A 40 -1.48 7.19 23.75
C GLU A 40 -0.90 5.80 24.05
N LEU A 41 0.00 5.73 25.02
CA LEU A 41 0.54 4.49 25.57
C LEU A 41 -0.35 4.06 26.73
N PHE A 42 -0.97 2.90 26.58
CA PHE A 42 -1.73 2.23 27.62
C PHE A 42 -0.82 1.22 28.31
N PHE A 43 -0.54 1.45 29.58
CA PHE A 43 0.28 0.54 30.37
C PHE A 43 -0.59 -0.53 31.02
N SER A 44 -0.02 -1.73 31.23
CA SER A 44 -0.72 -2.87 31.83
C SER A 44 -1.20 -2.62 33.27
N ASN A 45 -0.70 -1.58 33.92
CA ASN A 45 -1.12 -1.12 35.25
C ASN A 45 -2.31 -0.15 35.22
N GLY A 46 -2.81 0.21 34.03
CA GLY A 46 -3.93 1.13 33.85
C GLY A 46 -3.53 2.60 33.61
N ASP A 47 -2.24 2.93 33.63
CA ASP A 47 -1.78 4.28 33.33
C ASP A 47 -1.87 4.60 31.84
N ILE A 48 -2.06 5.89 31.55
CA ILE A 48 -2.06 6.42 30.18
C ILE A 48 -0.98 7.51 30.08
N ALA A 49 -0.08 7.38 29.12
CA ALA A 49 0.87 8.45 28.78
C ALA A 49 0.72 8.88 27.33
N VAL A 50 0.86 10.17 27.08
CA VAL A 50 0.90 10.71 25.72
C VAL A 50 2.35 10.86 25.31
N THR A 51 2.77 10.15 24.27
CA THR A 51 4.12 10.22 23.70
C THR A 51 4.06 10.68 22.24
N LYS A 52 5.19 11.13 21.71
CA LYS A 52 5.30 11.44 20.28
C LYS A 52 5.30 10.12 19.50
N LEU A 53 4.43 10.01 18.49
CA LEU A 53 4.38 8.88 17.57
C LEU A 53 5.77 8.64 16.97
N ASN A 54 6.34 7.46 17.21
CA ASN A 54 7.36 6.90 16.35
C ASN A 54 6.65 6.49 15.06
N GLY A 55 6.61 7.40 14.10
CA GLY A 55 5.87 7.21 12.87
C GLY A 55 6.16 5.86 12.20
N VAL A 56 5.11 5.07 11.94
CA VAL A 56 5.24 3.79 11.23
C VAL A 56 5.26 4.02 9.72
N ASN A 57 6.46 4.09 9.16
CA ASN A 57 6.63 4.12 7.71
C ASN A 57 6.42 2.73 7.13
N GLY A 58 5.59 2.63 6.09
CA GLY A 58 5.31 1.39 5.39
C GLY A 58 5.75 1.44 3.93
N LEU A 59 6.49 0.44 3.48
CA LEU A 59 6.75 0.20 2.05
C LEU A 59 6.01 -1.07 1.63
N ARG A 60 5.14 -0.97 0.62
CA ARG A 60 4.41 -2.12 0.08
C ARG A 60 4.69 -2.27 -1.41
N LYS A 61 5.23 -3.43 -1.79
CA LYS A 61 5.38 -3.86 -3.18
C LYS A 61 4.32 -4.92 -3.47
N SER A 62 3.58 -4.74 -4.56
CA SER A 62 2.59 -5.72 -5.03
C SER A 62 2.89 -6.07 -6.48
N CYS A 63 2.84 -7.36 -6.82
CA CYS A 63 2.94 -7.85 -8.20
C CYS A 63 1.66 -8.63 -8.51
N PHE A 64 1.14 -8.51 -9.72
CA PHE A 64 -0.07 -9.19 -10.14
C PHE A 64 0.05 -9.70 -11.58
N PHE A 65 -0.69 -10.76 -11.85
CA PHE A 65 -0.92 -11.32 -13.17
C PHE A 65 -2.42 -11.20 -13.48
N LEU A 66 -2.75 -10.72 -14.67
CA LEU A 66 -4.10 -10.45 -15.12
C LEU A 66 -4.39 -11.31 -16.36
N ILE A 67 -5.50 -12.03 -16.35
CA ILE A 67 -6.13 -12.57 -17.55
C ILE A 67 -7.51 -11.94 -17.65
N ASN A 68 -7.78 -11.24 -18.75
CA ASN A 68 -9.08 -10.68 -19.06
C ASN A 68 -9.61 -11.34 -20.34
N ILE A 69 -10.72 -12.07 -20.19
CA ILE A 69 -11.42 -12.75 -21.27
C ILE A 69 -12.76 -12.06 -21.43
N LYS A 70 -13.00 -11.45 -22.59
CA LYS A 70 -14.29 -10.85 -22.93
C LYS A 70 -15.18 -11.96 -23.50
N LEU A 71 -16.25 -12.30 -22.78
CA LEU A 71 -17.29 -13.24 -23.24
C LEU A 71 -18.29 -12.53 -24.14
#